data_AF-A0A382G7K8-F1
#
_entry.id   AF-A0A382G7K8-F1
#
_cell.length_a   1.000
_cell.length_b   1.000
_cell.length_c   1.000
_cell.angle_alpha   90.00
_cell.angle_beta   90.00
_cell.angle_gamma   90.00
#
_symmetry.space_group_name_H-M   'P 1'
#
loop_
_entity.id
_entity.type
_entity.pdbx_description
1 polymer ?
#
loop_
_entity_poly.entity_id
_entity_poly.type
_entity_poly.pdbx_seq_one_letter_code
_entity_poly.pdbx_strand_id
1 'polypeptide(L)'
;MPKYVSIKRLTSYWRLYLFVAPAAVLVGIFAYFPAASAIYHAFFRWNGSYVKEFVGLYNFHQLLGWSPFLWLVMVAWVVLLMALLVGRPMRLAGRAPWGLLSMVGGLGVALFTAGTESTVLHMNAGEAWQWYGRALWATVLGVGLHQIVQRNWSQKGQGLLGLYGFLWFY
;
A
#
# COMPACT_ATOMS: atom_id res chain seq x y z
N MET A 1 5.18 20.18 -28.45
CA MET A 1 3.96 20.66 -29.15
C MET A 1 2.98 19.50 -29.28
N PRO A 2 1.79 19.56 -28.67
CA PRO A 2 0.78 18.50 -28.83
C PRO A 2 0.28 18.47 -30.28
N LYS A 3 0.42 17.32 -30.94
CA LYS A 3 -0.11 17.12 -32.30
C LYS A 3 -1.61 16.84 -32.20
N TYR A 4 -2.42 17.71 -32.78
CA TYR A 4 -3.85 17.49 -32.93
C TYR A 4 -4.08 16.34 -33.92
N VAL A 5 -4.61 15.22 -33.42
CA VAL A 5 -4.94 14.05 -34.24
C VAL A 5 -6.44 14.06 -34.50
N SER A 6 -6.83 14.06 -35.78
CA SER A 6 -8.23 13.95 -36.20
C SER A 6 -8.79 12.57 -35.85
N ILE A 7 -10.06 12.51 -35.44
CA ILE A 7 -10.79 11.28 -35.08
C ILE A 7 -10.76 10.25 -36.23
N LYS A 8 -10.85 10.72 -37.49
CA LYS A 8 -10.75 9.86 -38.68
C LYS A 8 -9.39 9.17 -38.81
N ARG A 9 -8.35 9.75 -38.21
CA ARG A 9 -6.99 9.19 -38.20
C ARG A 9 -6.83 8.12 -37.13
N LEU A 10 -7.52 8.23 -35.99
CA LEU A 10 -7.53 7.17 -34.96
C LEU A 10 -8.07 5.86 -35.54
N THR A 11 -9.20 5.90 -36.24
CA THR A 11 -9.82 4.70 -36.82
C THR A 11 -8.93 4.00 -37.85
N SER A 12 -8.00 4.71 -38.49
CA SER A 12 -7.04 4.13 -39.44
C SER A 12 -5.98 3.23 -38.77
N TYR A 13 -5.77 3.34 -37.46
CA TYR A 13 -4.77 2.57 -36.71
C TYR A 13 -5.33 1.32 -36.02
N TRP A 14 -6.47 0.79 -36.48
CA TRP A 14 -7.16 -0.35 -35.84
C TRP A 14 -6.27 -1.59 -35.64
N ARG A 15 -5.33 -1.86 -36.56
CA ARG A 15 -4.35 -2.96 -36.43
C ARG A 15 -3.40 -2.77 -35.26
N LEU A 16 -2.97 -1.53 -34.99
CA LEU A 16 -2.16 -1.20 -33.81
C LEU A 16 -2.95 -1.39 -32.52
N TYR A 17 -4.22 -0.99 -32.52
CA TYR A 17 -5.09 -1.21 -31.37
C TYR A 17 -5.32 -2.71 -31.12
N LEU A 18 -5.52 -3.51 -32.17
CA LEU A 18 -5.65 -4.96 -32.03
C LEU A 18 -4.38 -5.61 -31.46
N PHE A 19 -3.20 -5.09 -31.80
CA PHE A 19 -1.93 -5.56 -31.25
C PHE A 19 -1.75 -5.22 -29.76
N VAL A 20 -2.19 -4.03 -29.34
CA VAL A 20 -2.09 -3.57 -27.94
C VAL A 20 -3.25 -4.10 -27.09
N ALA A 21 -4.39 -4.42 -27.69
CA ALA A 21 -5.61 -4.82 -27.00
C ALA A 21 -5.41 -6.01 -26.04
N PRO A 22 -4.72 -7.11 -26.38
CA PRO A 22 -4.49 -8.21 -25.44
C PRO A 22 -3.78 -7.77 -24.16
N ALA A 23 -2.75 -6.93 -24.28
CA ALA A 23 -2.04 -6.40 -23.12
C ALA A 23 -2.93 -5.47 -22.29
N ALA A 24 -3.69 -4.57 -22.95
CA ALA A 24 -4.63 -3.68 -22.28
C ALA A 24 -5.74 -4.45 -21.55
N VAL A 25 -6.25 -5.52 -22.15
CA VAL A 25 -7.26 -6.42 -21.57
C VAL A 25 -6.70 -7.13 -20.35
N LEU A 26 -5.49 -7.68 -20.42
CA LEU A 26 -4.84 -8.30 -19.27
C LEU A 26 -4.69 -7.33 -18.11
N VAL A 27 -4.22 -6.10 -18.37
CA VAL A 27 -4.12 -5.06 -17.32
C VAL A 27 -5.50 -4.71 -16.77
N GLY A 28 -6.51 -4.60 -17.64
CA GLY A 28 -7.91 -4.38 -17.23
C GLY A 28 -8.41 -5.44 -16.26
N ILE A 29 -8.22 -6.71 -16.60
CA ILE A 29 -8.74 -7.85 -15.83
C ILE A 29 -7.95 -8.09 -14.55
N PHE A 30 -6.62 -8.00 -14.59
CA PHE A 30 -5.78 -8.42 -13.46
C PHE A 30 -5.35 -7.29 -12.55
N ALA A 31 -5.42 -6.03 -12.98
CA ALA A 31 -5.09 -4.88 -12.13
C ALA A 31 -6.32 -4.03 -11.82
N TYR A 32 -7.03 -3.56 -12.84
CA TYR A 32 -8.12 -2.60 -12.64
C TYR A 32 -9.39 -3.24 -12.09
N PHE A 33 -9.76 -4.43 -12.56
CA PHE A 33 -10.94 -5.13 -12.06
C PHE A 33 -10.87 -5.46 -10.56
N PRO A 34 -9.80 -6.10 -10.02
CA PRO A 34 -9.73 -6.35 -8.59
C PRO A 34 -9.66 -5.05 -7.77
N ALA A 35 -8.97 -4.01 -8.25
CA ALA A 35 -8.95 -2.71 -7.58
C ALA A 35 -10.33 -2.06 -7.53
N ALA A 36 -11.08 -2.06 -8.64
CA ALA A 36 -12.45 -1.56 -8.70
C ALA A 36 -13.40 -2.40 -7.83
N SER A 37 -13.22 -3.72 -7.81
CA SER A 37 -13.97 -4.62 -6.93
C SER A 37 -13.71 -4.30 -5.46
N ALA A 38 -12.45 -4.08 -5.07
CA ALA A 38 -12.12 -3.70 -3.69
C ALA A 38 -12.76 -2.36 -3.29
N ILE A 39 -12.69 -1.36 -4.16
CA ILE A 39 -13.36 -0.07 -3.95
C ILE A 39 -14.87 -0.26 -3.79
N TYR A 40 -15.49 -1.04 -4.68
CA TYR A 40 -16.92 -1.32 -4.61
C TYR A 40 -17.29 -2.01 -3.30
N HIS A 41 -16.56 -3.08 -2.91
CA HIS A 41 -16.83 -3.82 -1.67
C HIS A 41 -16.53 -3.01 -0.40
N ALA A 42 -15.72 -1.96 -0.46
CA ALA A 42 -15.47 -1.08 0.68
C ALA A 42 -16.75 -0.36 1.18
N PHE A 43 -17.77 -0.21 0.33
CA PHE A 43 -19.08 0.35 0.70
C PHE A 43 -20.07 -0.69 1.23
N PHE A 44 -19.69 -1.97 1.25
CA PHE A 44 -20.52 -3.06 1.72
C PHE A 44 -19.92 -3.67 2.97
N ARG A 45 -20.78 -4.17 3.86
CA ARG A 45 -20.36 -5.13 4.87
C ARG A 45 -20.29 -6.49 4.19
N TRP A 46 -19.07 -6.92 3.89
CA TRP A 46 -18.82 -8.16 3.15
C TRP A 46 -17.93 -9.11 3.96
N ASN A 47 -18.37 -10.35 4.10
CA ASN A 47 -17.63 -11.42 4.81
C ASN A 47 -17.10 -12.53 3.88
N GLY A 48 -17.03 -12.26 2.57
CA GLY A 48 -16.51 -13.22 1.59
C GLY A 48 -17.49 -14.29 1.13
N SER A 49 -18.69 -14.38 1.71
CA SER A 49 -19.61 -15.48 1.43
C SER A 49 -21.07 -15.04 1.22
N TYR A 50 -21.81 -14.79 2.30
CA TYR A 50 -23.28 -14.66 2.22
C TYR A 50 -23.81 -13.27 2.60
N VAL A 51 -23.02 -12.44 3.29
CA VAL A 51 -23.46 -11.12 3.74
C VAL A 51 -22.90 -10.08 2.78
N LYS A 52 -23.80 -9.35 2.10
CA LYS A 52 -23.47 -8.20 1.27
C LYS A 52 -24.52 -7.12 1.52
N GLU A 53 -24.40 -6.47 2.67
CA GLU A 53 -25.25 -5.33 3.02
C GLU A 53 -24.58 -4.05 2.56
N PHE A 54 -25.29 -3.20 1.82
CA PHE A 54 -24.78 -1.88 1.48
C PHE A 54 -24.83 -1.00 2.73
N VAL A 55 -23.66 -0.61 3.23
CA VAL A 55 -23.53 0.24 4.43
C VAL A 55 -23.04 1.65 4.10
N GLY A 56 -22.87 1.96 2.81
CA GLY A 56 -22.44 3.26 2.34
C GLY A 56 -21.08 3.66 2.91
N LEU A 57 -21.01 4.83 3.55
CA LEU A 57 -19.77 5.36 4.12
C LEU A 57 -19.49 4.88 5.55
N TYR A 58 -20.33 4.01 6.12
CA TYR A 58 -20.21 3.58 7.51
C TYR A 58 -18.85 2.94 7.80
N ASN A 59 -18.34 2.10 6.90
CA ASN A 59 -17.03 1.47 7.04
C ASN A 59 -15.93 2.54 7.17
N PHE A 60 -15.93 3.57 6.32
CA PHE A 60 -14.95 4.66 6.38
C PHE A 60 -15.05 5.49 7.67
N HIS A 61 -16.28 5.74 8.14
CA HIS A 61 -16.49 6.45 9.41
C HIS A 61 -15.98 5.64 10.60
N GLN A 62 -16.30 4.34 10.66
CA GLN A 62 -15.80 3.44 11.69
C GLN A 62 -14.26 3.35 11.67
N LEU A 63 -13.70 3.28 10.47
CA LEU A 63 -12.26 3.23 10.24
C LEU A 63 -11.53 4.48 10.79
N LEU A 64 -12.06 5.68 10.50
CA LEU A 64 -11.51 6.94 11.00
C LEU A 64 -11.74 7.14 12.50
N GLY A 65 -12.84 6.62 13.04
CA GLY A 65 -13.20 6.76 14.46
C GLY A 65 -12.41 5.86 15.42
N TRP A 66 -11.87 4.73 14.96
CA TRP A 66 -11.17 3.76 15.84
C TRP A 66 -9.77 4.21 16.28
N SER A 67 -8.97 4.80 15.39
CA SER A 67 -7.67 5.37 15.76
C SER A 67 -7.17 6.31 14.65
N PRO A 68 -7.50 7.61 14.70
CA PRO A 68 -6.96 8.60 13.76
C PRO A 68 -5.43 8.61 13.71
N PHE A 69 -4.79 8.30 14.85
CA PHE A 69 -3.33 8.23 14.96
C PHE A 69 -2.76 7.04 14.19
N LEU A 70 -3.40 5.87 14.24
CA LEU A 70 -2.98 4.71 13.44
C LEU A 70 -3.03 5.02 11.93
N TRP A 71 -4.02 5.79 11.47
CA TRP A 71 -4.09 6.25 10.08
C TRP A 71 -2.91 7.13 9.68
N LEU A 72 -2.56 8.10 10.52
CA LEU A 72 -1.38 8.94 10.30
C LEU A 72 -0.10 8.10 10.22
N VAL A 73 0.05 7.13 11.11
CA VAL A 73 1.16 6.18 11.12
C VAL A 73 1.19 5.37 9.82
N MET A 74 0.07 4.78 9.39
CA MET A 74 0.02 3.97 8.17
C MET A 74 0.31 4.80 6.93
N VAL A 75 -0.22 6.02 6.83
CA VAL A 75 0.07 6.93 5.72
C VAL A 75 1.55 7.32 5.71
N ALA A 76 2.12 7.70 6.85
CA ALA A 76 3.54 8.01 6.97
C ALA A 76 4.41 6.81 6.58
N TRP A 77 4.03 5.60 7.01
CA TRP A 77 4.70 4.35 6.67
C TRP A 77 4.68 4.09 5.16
N VAL A 78 3.52 4.16 4.51
CA VAL A 78 3.39 3.96 3.06
C VAL A 78 4.19 4.99 2.29
N VAL A 79 4.15 6.27 2.69
CA VAL A 79 4.91 7.34 2.02
C VAL A 79 6.42 7.11 2.17
N LEU A 80 6.89 6.73 3.35
CA LEU A 80 8.31 6.46 3.57
C LEU A 80 8.78 5.20 2.82
N LEU A 81 7.96 4.15 2.78
CA LEU A 81 8.23 2.96 1.96
C LEU A 81 8.27 3.33 0.47
N MET A 82 7.30 4.09 -0.04
CA MET A 82 7.29 4.54 -1.43
C MET A 82 8.52 5.41 -1.76
N ALA A 83 8.94 6.28 -0.84
CA ALA A 83 10.14 7.09 -1.01
C ALA A 83 11.42 6.24 -1.08
N LEU A 84 11.46 5.13 -0.33
CA LEU A 84 12.59 4.20 -0.29
C LEU A 84 12.61 3.27 -1.53
N LEU A 85 11.45 2.78 -1.95
CA LEU A 85 11.29 1.84 -3.08
C LEU A 85 11.38 2.52 -4.45
N VAL A 86 10.72 3.68 -4.61
CA VAL A 86 10.66 4.41 -5.88
C VAL A 86 11.80 5.42 -6.00
N GLY A 87 12.50 5.71 -4.90
CA GLY A 87 13.53 6.76 -4.83
C GLY A 87 12.95 8.17 -5.01
N ARG A 88 11.62 8.32 -4.92
CA ARG A 88 10.90 9.58 -5.14
C ARG A 88 9.98 9.90 -3.96
N PRO A 89 10.00 11.13 -3.43
CA PRO A 89 10.81 12.27 -3.86
C PRO A 89 12.28 12.16 -3.38
N MET A 90 13.24 12.52 -4.24
CA MET A 90 14.69 12.44 -3.96
C MET A 90 15.12 13.14 -2.66
N ARG A 91 14.36 14.15 -2.20
CA ARG A 91 14.61 14.87 -0.93
C ARG A 91 14.32 14.00 0.30
N LEU A 92 13.35 13.09 0.20
CA LEU A 92 12.96 12.20 1.28
C LEU A 92 13.69 10.86 1.20
N ALA A 93 14.12 10.41 0.02
CA ALA A 93 14.76 9.09 -0.16
C ALA A 93 15.96 8.86 0.78
N GLY A 94 16.84 9.86 0.97
CA GLY A 94 17.98 9.75 1.88
C GLY A 94 17.62 9.79 3.38
N ARG A 95 16.45 10.35 3.72
CA ARG A 95 15.96 10.50 5.11
C ARG A 95 14.90 9.46 5.48
N ALA A 96 14.29 8.83 4.50
CA ALA A 96 13.25 7.81 4.64
C ALA A 96 13.64 6.64 5.53
N PRO A 97 14.86 6.05 5.46
CA PRO A 97 15.24 4.96 6.37
C PRO A 97 15.28 5.41 7.83
N TRP A 98 15.78 6.61 8.12
CA TRP A 98 15.78 7.18 9.47
C TRP A 98 14.37 7.56 9.94
N GLY A 99 13.52 8.04 9.03
CA GLY A 99 12.10 8.28 9.29
C GLY A 99 11.35 7.00 9.65
N LEU A 100 11.57 5.90 8.93
CA LEU A 100 10.98 4.59 9.23
C LEU A 100 11.48 4.05 10.57
N LEU A 101 12.79 4.12 10.83
CA LEU A 101 13.37 3.66 12.10
C LEU A 101 12.83 4.45 13.30
N SER A 102 12.75 5.78 13.19
CA SER A 102 12.21 6.62 14.26
C SER A 102 10.71 6.41 14.48
N MET A 103 9.94 6.22 13.40
CA MET A 103 8.51 5.93 13.48
C MET A 103 8.24 4.56 14.11
N VAL A 104 8.94 3.51 13.66
CA VAL A 104 8.84 2.16 14.24
C VAL A 104 9.29 2.18 15.70
N GLY A 105 10.45 2.77 16.01
CA GLY A 105 10.93 2.89 17.38
C GLY A 105 9.98 3.67 18.29
N GLY A 106 9.42 4.78 17.81
CA GLY A 106 8.45 5.60 18.54
C GLY A 106 7.14 4.86 18.81
N LEU A 107 6.64 4.08 17.84
CA LEU A 107 5.50 3.19 18.02
C LEU A 107 5.79 2.10 19.05
N GLY A 108 6.98 1.51 19.01
CA GLY A 108 7.42 0.51 19.99
C GLY A 108 7.43 1.05 21.41
N VAL A 109 7.95 2.27 21.59
CA VAL A 109 7.94 2.96 22.90
C VAL A 109 6.52 3.26 23.35
N ALA A 110 5.67 3.82 22.47
CA ALA A 110 4.28 4.13 22.79
C ALA A 110 3.48 2.89 23.20
N LEU A 111 3.71 1.77 22.50
CA LEU A 111 3.13 0.46 22.82
C LEU A 111 3.68 -0.12 24.12
N PHE A 112 4.98 0.02 24.39
CA PHE A 112 5.61 -0.48 25.61
C PHE A 112 5.15 0.29 26.86
N THR A 113 4.86 1.59 26.72
CA THR A 113 4.29 2.42 27.80
C THR A 113 2.80 2.18 28.04
N ALA A 114 2.11 1.58 27.08
CA ALA A 114 0.71 1.22 27.18
C ALA A 114 0.58 -0.14 27.87
N GLY A 115 0.40 -0.15 29.19
CA GLY A 115 0.34 -1.37 30.01
C GLY A 115 -0.56 -2.49 29.46
N THR A 116 -1.88 -2.37 29.61
CA THR A 116 -2.85 -3.41 29.21
C THR A 116 -3.73 -3.00 28.03
N GLU A 117 -4.06 -1.71 27.92
CA GLU A 117 -4.72 -1.12 26.76
C GLU A 117 -3.95 0.12 26.32
N SER A 118 -3.72 0.24 25.01
CA SER A 118 -3.10 1.42 24.44
C SER A 118 -4.12 2.53 24.26
N THR A 119 -4.02 3.59 25.07
CA THR A 119 -4.85 4.80 24.91
C THR A 119 -4.66 5.46 23.54
N VAL A 120 -3.53 5.21 22.89
CA VAL A 120 -3.16 5.77 21.59
C VAL A 120 -3.72 4.95 20.42
N LEU A 121 -3.75 3.62 20.55
CA LEU A 121 -4.10 2.71 19.45
C LEU A 121 -5.45 2.02 19.67
N HIS A 122 -6.07 2.20 20.84
CA HIS A 122 -7.34 1.57 21.23
C HIS A 122 -7.32 0.05 20.99
N MET A 123 -6.16 -0.57 21.17
CA MET A 123 -5.90 -2.00 21.01
C MET A 123 -5.44 -2.61 22.33
N ASN A 124 -5.84 -3.86 22.56
CA ASN A 124 -5.35 -4.68 23.66
C ASN A 124 -3.83 -4.91 23.48
N ALA A 125 -3.06 -4.78 24.57
CA ALA A 125 -1.60 -4.80 24.53
C ALA A 125 -1.03 -6.05 23.84
N GLY A 126 -1.66 -7.22 24.01
CA GLY A 126 -1.24 -8.47 23.38
C GLY A 126 -1.38 -8.46 21.85
N GLU A 127 -2.49 -7.96 21.34
CA GLU A 127 -2.76 -7.86 19.89
C GLU A 127 -1.87 -6.79 19.25
N ALA A 128 -1.70 -5.66 19.96
CA ALA A 128 -0.87 -4.56 19.50
C ALA A 128 0.61 -4.95 19.39
N TRP A 129 1.13 -5.74 20.33
CA TRP A 129 2.51 -6.25 20.29
C TRP A 129 2.73 -7.28 19.19
N GLN A 130 1.75 -8.16 18.94
CA GLN A 130 1.82 -9.10 17.82
C GLN A 130 1.79 -8.37 16.47
N TRP A 131 0.91 -7.40 16.31
CA TRP A 131 0.83 -6.57 15.10
C TRP A 131 2.12 -5.79 14.88
N TYR A 132 2.61 -5.11 15.92
CA TYR A 132 3.87 -4.35 15.88
C TYR A 132 5.07 -5.23 15.56
N GLY A 133 5.16 -6.41 16.18
CA GLY A 133 6.24 -7.38 15.92
C GLY A 133 6.26 -7.82 14.46
N ARG A 134 5.09 -8.15 13.89
CA ARG A 134 4.97 -8.50 12.46
C ARG A 134 5.39 -7.34 11.56
N ALA A 135 4.92 -6.14 11.85
CA ALA A 135 5.19 -4.95 11.04
C ALA A 135 6.68 -4.53 11.14
N LEU A 136 7.30 -4.67 12.30
CA LEU A 136 8.72 -4.42 12.53
C LEU A 136 9.58 -5.44 11.79
N TRP A 137 9.32 -6.74 11.95
CA TRP A 137 10.07 -7.78 11.24
C TRP A 137 9.90 -7.65 9.72
N ALA A 138 8.70 -7.33 9.23
CA ALA A 138 8.47 -7.09 7.81
C ALA A 138 9.26 -5.88 7.28
N THR A 139 9.39 -4.81 8.08
CA THR A 139 10.20 -3.65 7.70
C THR A 139 11.70 -3.95 7.72
N VAL A 140 12.18 -4.62 8.77
CA VAL A 140 13.59 -5.00 8.89
C VAL A 140 13.98 -5.95 7.76
N LEU A 141 13.16 -6.98 7.49
CA LEU A 141 13.38 -7.90 6.38
C LEU A 141 13.25 -7.19 5.04
N GLY A 142 12.24 -6.35 4.84
CA GLY A 142 12.03 -5.62 3.59
C GLY A 142 13.17 -4.64 3.28
N VAL A 143 13.62 -3.87 4.26
CA VAL A 143 14.74 -2.93 4.13
C VAL A 143 16.07 -3.68 4.02
N GLY A 144 16.27 -4.77 4.78
CA GLY A 144 17.47 -5.60 4.72
C GLY A 144 17.62 -6.32 3.38
N LEU A 145 16.54 -6.97 2.89
CA LEU A 145 16.46 -7.52 1.54
C LEU A 145 16.74 -6.43 0.51
N HIS A 146 16.13 -5.26 0.65
CA HIS A 146 16.36 -4.16 -0.26
C HIS A 146 17.84 -3.72 -0.29
N GLN A 147 18.49 -3.53 0.86
CA GLN A 147 19.91 -3.15 0.93
C GLN A 147 20.85 -4.22 0.37
N ILE A 148 20.56 -5.50 0.58
CA ILE A 148 21.33 -6.63 0.04
C ILE A 148 21.11 -6.76 -1.48
N VAL A 149 19.88 -6.57 -1.95
CA VAL A 149 19.46 -6.78 -3.35
C VAL A 149 19.79 -5.59 -4.25
N GLN A 150 19.79 -4.35 -3.73
CA GLN A 150 20.18 -3.15 -4.49
C GLN A 150 21.63 -3.21 -5.00
N ARG A 151 22.47 -4.08 -4.43
CA ARG A 151 23.87 -4.19 -4.81
C ARG A 151 24.08 -4.78 -6.22
N ASN A 152 23.11 -5.51 -6.80
CA ASN A 152 23.31 -6.20 -8.09
C ASN A 152 22.07 -6.44 -8.99
N TRP A 153 20.85 -6.01 -8.65
CA TRP A 153 19.63 -6.41 -9.39
C TRP A 153 18.93 -5.27 -10.17
N SER A 154 18.35 -5.62 -11.33
CA SER A 154 17.63 -4.67 -12.20
C SER A 154 16.36 -4.10 -11.55
N GLN A 155 15.90 -2.93 -12.01
CA GLN A 155 14.71 -2.23 -11.51
C GLN A 155 13.44 -3.10 -11.46
N LYS A 156 13.34 -4.15 -12.30
CA LYS A 156 12.21 -5.10 -12.29
C LYS A 156 12.18 -5.97 -11.02
N GLY A 157 13.34 -6.36 -10.50
CA GLY A 157 13.45 -7.14 -9.26
C GLY A 157 13.13 -6.30 -8.01
N GLN A 158 13.47 -5.02 -8.04
CA GLN A 158 13.15 -4.07 -6.98
C GLN A 158 11.64 -3.83 -6.86
N GLY A 159 10.92 -3.74 -7.99
CA GLY A 159 9.46 -3.60 -8.02
C GLY A 159 8.72 -4.82 -7.48
N LEU A 160 9.19 -6.04 -7.78
CA LEU A 160 8.58 -7.28 -7.28
C LEU A 160 8.73 -7.46 -5.77
N LEU A 161 9.88 -7.07 -5.21
CA LEU A 161 10.10 -7.10 -3.75
C LEU A 161 9.27 -6.03 -3.03
N GLY A 162 9.06 -4.86 -3.65
CA GLY A 162 8.16 -3.82 -3.14
C GLY A 162 6.71 -4.28 -3.08
N LEU A 163 6.23 -4.98 -4.12
CA LEU A 163 4.91 -5.59 -4.13
C LEU A 163 4.77 -6.68 -3.06
N TYR A 164 5.80 -7.52 -2.87
CA TYR A 164 5.80 -8.54 -1.82
C TYR A 164 5.72 -7.94 -0.40
N GLY A 165 6.49 -6.86 -0.14
CA GLY A 165 6.42 -6.15 1.14
C GLY A 165 5.07 -5.47 1.41
N PHE A 166 4.38 -5.01 0.36
CA PHE A 166 3.06 -4.39 0.47
C PHE A 166 1.93 -5.42 0.62
N LEU A 167 2.00 -6.54 -0.10
CA LEU A 167 1.00 -7.61 -0.04
C LEU A 167 0.96 -8.35 1.30
N TRP A 168 2.00 -8.23 2.13
CA TRP A 168 2.05 -8.82 3.47
C TRP A 168 1.21 -8.07 4.52
N PHE A 169 0.77 -6.85 4.22
CA PHE A 169 -0.10 -6.06 5.10
C PHE A 169 -1.59 -6.41 4.99
N TYR A 170 -1.97 -7.23 4.01
CA TYR A 170 -3.33 -7.76 3.82
C TYR A 170 -3.45 -9.20 4.29
#